data_AF-A0A3D4QTX8-F1
#
_entry.id   AF-A0A3D4QTX8-F1
#
_cell.length_a   1.000
_cell.length_b   1.000
_cell.length_c   1.000
_cell.angle_alpha   90.00
_cell.angle_beta   90.00
_cell.angle_gamma   90.00
#
_symmetry.space_group_name_H-M   'P 1'
#
loop_
_entity.id
_entity.type
_entity.pdbx_description
1 polymer ?
#
loop_
_entity_poly.entity_id
_entity_poly.type
_entity_poly.pdbx_seq_one_letter_code
_entity_poly.pdbx_strand_id
1 'polypeptide(L)'
;FMGTPDFAVPSLDILVKNQYDVIMVVTQPDKPRGRGHHVTFSPVKEYAEKIGLPLIQPIKIGEESSIEQLKQLNPDLFVTCAFGQFLTSDVLAIPKHGTINVHGS
;
A
#
# COMPACT_ATOMS: atom_id res chain seq x y z
N PHE A 1 0.28 -5.21 -0.51
CA PHE A 1 0.43 -4.54 0.80
C PHE A 1 0.09 -3.06 0.67
N MET A 2 -0.65 -2.47 1.62
CA MET A 2 -1.04 -1.05 1.57
C MET A 2 -0.56 -0.32 2.83
N GLY A 3 0.35 0.65 2.69
CA GLY A 3 0.93 1.36 3.83
C GLY A 3 1.74 2.59 3.43
N THR A 4 2.01 3.46 4.40
CA THR A 4 2.67 4.75 4.12
C THR A 4 3.82 5.09 5.07
N PRO A 5 3.62 5.21 6.39
CA PRO A 5 4.67 5.66 7.29
C PRO A 5 5.72 4.57 7.56
N ASP A 6 6.79 4.96 8.23
CA ASP A 6 7.83 4.09 8.81
C ASP A 6 7.25 2.95 9.65
N PHE A 7 6.17 3.21 10.41
CA PHE A 7 5.44 2.20 11.18
C PHE A 7 4.96 1.00 10.33
N ALA A 8 4.68 1.21 9.05
CA ALA A 8 4.20 0.16 8.15
C ALA A 8 5.34 -0.69 7.55
N VAL A 9 6.58 -0.19 7.54
CA VAL A 9 7.73 -0.86 6.89
C VAL A 9 8.03 -2.23 7.51
N PRO A 10 8.07 -2.41 8.86
CA PRO A 10 8.29 -3.73 9.44
C PRO A 10 7.24 -4.79 9.03
N SER A 11 5.98 -4.37 8.87
CA SER A 11 4.90 -5.26 8.41
C SER A 11 5.09 -5.68 6.95
N LEU A 12 5.60 -4.81 6.09
CA LEU A 12 5.95 -5.19 4.72
C LEU A 12 7.19 -6.09 4.67
N ASP A 13 8.23 -5.73 5.42
CA ASP A 13 9.49 -6.49 5.50
C ASP A 13 9.26 -7.93 5.98
N ILE A 14 8.41 -8.13 7.00
CA ILE A 14 8.13 -9.49 7.49
C ILE A 14 7.36 -10.33 6.46
N LEU A 15 6.47 -9.74 5.66
CA LEU A 15 5.79 -10.47 4.57
C LEU A 15 6.81 -10.93 3.52
N VAL A 16 7.72 -10.05 3.13
CA VAL A 16 8.77 -10.37 2.14
C VAL A 16 9.71 -11.45 2.67
N LYS A 17 10.19 -11.32 3.91
CA LYS A 17 11.11 -12.29 4.54
C LYS A 17 10.50 -13.68 4.71
N ASN A 18 9.19 -13.75 4.95
CA ASN A 18 8.45 -15.02 5.03
C ASN A 18 8.01 -15.54 3.65
N GLN A 19 8.51 -14.96 2.56
CA GLN A 19 8.26 -15.41 1.18
C GLN A 19 6.78 -15.43 0.79
N TYR A 20 5.97 -14.54 1.39
CA TYR A 20 4.65 -14.26 0.84
C TYR A 20 4.79 -13.54 -0.51
N ASP A 21 3.91 -13.86 -1.44
CA ASP A 21 3.90 -13.26 -2.77
C ASP A 21 3.32 -11.82 -2.72
N VAL A 22 4.17 -10.84 -2.43
CA VAL A 22 3.78 -9.43 -2.40
C VAL A 22 3.73 -8.88 -3.83
N ILE A 23 2.63 -9.16 -4.53
CA ILE A 23 2.45 -8.79 -5.94
C ILE A 23 2.36 -7.28 -6.23
N MET A 24 2.01 -6.46 -5.22
CA MET A 24 1.86 -5.01 -5.35
C MET A 24 1.95 -4.30 -4.00
N VAL A 25 2.66 -3.17 -3.97
CA VAL A 25 2.66 -2.19 -2.87
C VAL A 25 1.78 -0.99 -3.25
N VAL A 26 0.92 -0.55 -2.34
CA VAL A 26 0.10 0.66 -2.52
C VAL A 26 0.44 1.63 -1.41
N THR A 27 0.82 2.86 -1.79
CA THR A 27 1.20 3.90 -0.83
C THR A 27 0.66 5.26 -1.28
N GLN A 28 0.73 6.25 -0.40
CA GLN A 28 0.27 7.61 -0.73
C GLN A 28 1.13 8.23 -1.82
N PRO A 29 0.56 9.10 -2.68
CA PRO A 29 1.34 9.92 -3.60
C PRO A 29 2.42 10.73 -2.88
N ASP A 30 3.53 10.95 -3.58
CA ASP A 30 4.61 11.80 -3.08
C ASP A 30 4.07 13.21 -2.85
N LYS A 31 4.41 13.78 -1.68
CA LYS A 31 3.96 15.12 -1.30
C LYS A 31 5.16 15.94 -0.87
N PRO A 32 5.19 17.25 -1.19
CA PRO A 32 6.17 18.15 -0.60
C PRO A 32 6.02 18.14 0.93
N ARG A 33 7.13 17.97 1.65
CA ARG A 33 7.16 18.03 3.11
C ARG A 33 8.20 19.05 3.59
N GLY A 34 7.91 19.70 4.72
CA GLY A 34 8.82 20.64 5.37
C GLY A 34 8.94 22.02 4.69
N ARG A 35 9.81 22.87 5.24
CA ARG A 35 10.16 24.17 4.64
C ARG A 35 11.13 23.92 3.48
N GLY A 36 10.79 24.39 2.28
CA GLY A 36 11.62 24.21 1.07
C GLY A 36 11.01 23.31 -0.02
N HIS A 37 9.84 22.71 0.23
CA HIS A 37 9.08 21.94 -0.77
C HIS A 37 9.84 20.78 -1.45
N HIS A 38 10.84 20.20 -0.79
CA HIS A 38 11.48 18.99 -1.30
C HIS A 38 10.48 17.84 -1.35
N VAL A 39 10.44 17.15 -2.49
CA VAL A 39 9.64 15.93 -2.66
C VAL A 39 10.23 14.87 -1.75
N THR A 40 9.41 14.35 -0.84
CA THR A 40 9.81 13.26 0.06
C THR A 40 8.96 12.04 -0.27
N PHE A 41 9.62 10.91 -0.48
CA PHE A 41 8.94 9.63 -0.70
C PHE A 41 8.45 9.05 0.61
N SER A 42 7.42 8.20 0.55
CA SER A 42 6.98 7.48 1.75
C SER A 42 8.01 6.42 2.14
N PRO A 43 8.22 6.16 3.45
CA PRO A 43 9.12 5.07 3.87
C PRO A 43 8.77 3.71 3.25
N VAL A 44 7.47 3.44 3.02
CA VAL A 44 7.03 2.23 2.31
C VAL A 44 7.43 2.24 0.84
N LYS A 45 7.35 3.38 0.15
CA LYS A 45 7.82 3.53 -1.23
C LYS A 45 9.32 3.27 -1.31
N GLU A 46 10.11 3.95 -0.49
CA GLU A 46 11.57 3.80 -0.49
C GLU A 46 11.98 2.34 -0.26
N TYR A 47 11.30 1.66 0.67
CA TYR A 47 11.51 0.24 0.90
C TYR A 47 11.17 -0.59 -0.34
N ALA A 48 9.97 -0.41 -0.90
CA ALA A 48 9.51 -1.18 -2.07
C ALA A 48 10.45 -1.00 -3.27
N GLU A 49 10.87 0.22 -3.59
CA GLU A 49 11.80 0.52 -4.67
C GLU A 49 13.17 -0.12 -4.42
N LYS A 50 13.69 -0.03 -3.19
CA LYS A 50 14.99 -0.61 -2.81
C LYS A 50 15.08 -2.11 -3.08
N ILE A 51 13.99 -2.84 -2.88
CA ILE A 51 13.94 -4.30 -3.08
C ILE A 51 13.24 -4.72 -4.38
N GLY A 52 12.87 -3.76 -5.24
CA GLY A 52 12.29 -4.02 -6.56
C GLY A 52 10.85 -4.53 -6.54
N LEU A 53 10.05 -4.19 -5.53
CA LEU A 53 8.63 -4.53 -5.51
C LEU A 53 7.81 -3.60 -6.44
N PRO A 54 6.84 -4.13 -7.20
CA PRO A 54 5.87 -3.32 -7.92
C PRO A 54 5.13 -2.40 -6.95
N LEU A 55 4.90 -1.14 -7.35
CA LEU A 55 4.16 -0.19 -6.54
C LEU A 55 3.25 0.72 -7.38
N ILE A 56 2.15 1.17 -6.77
CA ILE A 56 1.26 2.20 -7.29
C ILE A 56 0.96 3.25 -6.22
N GLN A 57 0.70 4.49 -6.67
CA GLN A 57 0.40 5.63 -5.81
C GLN A 57 -0.91 6.31 -6.22
N PRO A 58 -2.07 5.65 -6.05
CA PRO A 58 -3.34 6.22 -6.46
C PRO A 58 -3.64 7.49 -5.65
N ILE A 59 -4.14 8.53 -6.32
CA ILE A 59 -4.61 9.75 -5.65
C ILE A 59 -5.81 9.41 -4.76
N LYS A 60 -6.71 8.56 -5.25
CA LYS A 60 -7.79 7.94 -4.47
C LYS A 60 -7.96 6.47 -4.85
N ILE A 61 -7.84 5.60 -3.85
CA ILE A 61 -7.95 4.15 -4.00
C ILE A 61 -9.35 3.68 -4.42
N GLY A 62 -10.39 4.46 -4.10
CA GLY A 62 -11.78 4.16 -4.44
C GLY A 62 -12.25 4.72 -5.78
N GLU A 63 -11.36 5.34 -6.58
CA GLU A 63 -11.71 5.73 -7.95
C GLU A 63 -11.71 4.51 -8.88
N GLU A 64 -12.59 4.53 -9.89
CA GLU A 64 -12.85 3.39 -10.79
C GLU A 64 -11.57 2.83 -11.41
N SER A 65 -10.68 3.70 -11.90
CA SER A 65 -9.39 3.30 -12.47
C SER A 65 -8.49 2.54 -11.48
N SER A 66 -8.48 2.95 -10.20
CA SER A 66 -7.73 2.25 -9.16
C SER A 66 -8.36 0.91 -8.81
N ILE A 67 -9.69 0.85 -8.75
CA ILE A 67 -10.44 -0.38 -8.49
C ILE A 67 -10.21 -1.40 -9.61
N GLU A 68 -10.28 -0.98 -10.87
CA GLU A 68 -10.03 -1.84 -12.03
C GLU A 68 -8.60 -2.40 -12.01
N GLN A 69 -7.61 -1.54 -11.77
CA GLN A 69 -6.23 -1.96 -11.65
C GLN A 69 -6.03 -2.98 -10.53
N LEU A 70 -6.62 -2.75 -9.34
CA LEU A 70 -6.55 -3.68 -8.21
C LEU A 70 -7.23 -5.02 -8.50
N LYS A 71 -8.36 -5.03 -9.22
CA LYS A 71 -9.06 -6.25 -9.62
C LYS A 71 -8.23 -7.09 -10.59
N GLN A 72 -7.54 -6.46 -11.54
CA GLN A 72 -6.68 -7.16 -12.50
C GLN A 72 -5.51 -7.91 -11.84
N LEU A 73 -5.07 -7.46 -10.66
CA LEU A 73 -4.03 -8.16 -9.89
C LEU A 73 -4.50 -9.49 -9.30
N ASN A 74 -5.83 -9.71 -9.22
CA ASN A 74 -6.45 -10.91 -8.63
C ASN A 74 -5.82 -11.35 -7.28
N PRO A 75 -5.80 -10.48 -6.27
CA PRO A 75 -5.12 -10.74 -5.00
C PRO A 75 -5.90 -11.72 -4.11
N ASP A 76 -5.19 -12.57 -3.39
CA ASP A 76 -5.79 -13.41 -2.34
C ASP A 76 -6.17 -12.60 -1.10
N LEU A 77 -5.35 -11.62 -0.71
CA LEU A 77 -5.51 -10.84 0.52
C LEU A 77 -5.00 -9.40 0.36
N PHE A 78 -5.70 -8.45 0.95
CA PHE A 78 -5.14 -7.13 1.23
C PHE A 78 -4.64 -7.04 2.67
N VAL A 79 -3.36 -6.69 2.82
CA VAL A 79 -2.75 -6.38 4.12
C VAL A 79 -2.52 -4.88 4.20
N THR A 80 -3.12 -4.23 5.20
CA THR A 80 -3.04 -2.79 5.39
C THR A 80 -2.36 -2.42 6.70
N CYS A 81 -1.56 -1.37 6.70
CA CYS A 81 -0.95 -0.79 7.89
C CYS A 81 -0.74 0.70 7.68
N ALA A 82 -1.49 1.53 8.40
CA ALA A 82 -1.38 2.99 8.35
C ALA A 82 -1.36 3.58 6.90
N PHE A 83 -2.23 3.07 6.02
CA PHE A 83 -2.26 3.49 4.60
C PHE A 83 -2.70 4.95 4.42
N GLY A 84 -3.70 5.39 5.18
CA GLY A 84 -4.16 6.79 5.21
C GLY A 84 -5.15 7.17 4.11
N GLN A 85 -5.62 6.23 3.28
CA GLN A 85 -6.83 6.42 2.48
C GLN A 85 -7.95 5.52 3.02
N PHE A 86 -9.18 5.97 2.85
CA PHE A 86 -10.36 5.18 3.17
C PHE A 86 -10.57 4.10 2.10
N LEU A 87 -10.70 2.84 2.53
CA LEU A 87 -11.05 1.73 1.64
C LEU A 87 -12.55 1.62 1.53
N THR A 88 -13.10 1.86 0.35
CA THR A 88 -14.53 1.70 0.07
C THR A 88 -14.92 0.22 0.11
N SER A 89 -16.22 -0.06 0.25
CA SER A 89 -16.75 -1.44 0.20
C SER A 89 -16.31 -2.17 -1.06
N ASP A 90 -16.27 -1.48 -2.20
CA ASP A 90 -15.83 -2.06 -3.47
C ASP A 90 -14.37 -2.48 -3.44
N VAL A 91 -13.50 -1.70 -2.79
CA VAL A 91 -12.07 -2.05 -2.62
C VAL A 91 -11.92 -3.21 -1.63
N LEU A 92 -12.66 -3.19 -0.52
CA LEU A 92 -12.61 -4.24 0.50
C LEU A 92 -13.06 -5.61 -0.03
N ALA A 93 -13.94 -5.63 -1.03
CA ALA A 93 -14.49 -6.83 -1.65
C ALA A 93 -13.60 -7.43 -2.77
N ILE A 94 -12.52 -6.76 -3.19
CA ILE A 94 -11.62 -7.26 -4.25
C ILE A 94 -10.91 -8.56 -3.84
N PRO A 95 -10.19 -8.63 -2.71
CA PRO A 95 -9.41 -9.81 -2.37
C PRO A 95 -10.29 -10.98 -1.95
N LYS A 96 -9.93 -12.18 -2.40
CA LYS A 96 -10.68 -13.42 -2.14
C LYS A 96 -10.92 -13.69 -0.65
N HIS A 97 -9.92 -13.42 0.19
CA HIS A 97 -9.96 -13.64 1.64
C HIS A 97 -10.20 -12.35 2.44
N GLY A 98 -10.52 -11.25 1.76
CA GLY A 98 -10.81 -9.97 2.39
C GLY A 98 -9.56 -9.14 2.72
N THR A 99 -9.76 -8.17 3.60
CA THR A 99 -8.74 -7.18 3.97
C THR A 99 -8.47 -7.24 5.46
N ILE A 100 -7.19 -7.33 5.84
CA ILE A 100 -6.75 -7.25 7.23
C ILE A 100 -5.97 -5.97 7.48
N ASN A 101 -6.18 -5.38 8.67
CA ASN A 101 -5.48 -4.17 9.07
C ASN A 101 -4.68 -4.38 10.35
N VAL A 102 -3.39 -4.03 10.32
CA VAL A 102 -2.57 -3.90 11.54
C VAL A 102 -2.92 -2.57 12.21
N HIS A 103 -3.49 -2.64 13.41
CA HIS A 103 -3.85 -1.48 14.22
C HIS A 103 -2.91 -1.37 15.43
N GLY A 104 -2.52 -0.15 15.79
CA GLY A 104 -1.52 0.13 16.82
C GLY A 104 -2.09 0.46 18.20
N SER A 105 -3.26 -0.08 18.55
CA SER A 105 -3.94 0.15 19.84
C SER A 105 -4.13 -1.13 20.63
#